data_AF-A0A5C8JIQ7-F1
#
_entry.id   AF-A0A5C8JIQ7-F1
#
_cell.length_a   1.000
_cell.length_b   1.000
_cell.length_c   1.000
_cell.angle_alpha   90.00
_cell.angle_beta   90.00
_cell.angle_gamma   90.00
#
_symmetry.space_group_name_H-M   'P 1'
#
loop_
_entity.id
_entity.type
_entity.pdbx_description
1 polymer ?
#
loop_
_entity_poly.entity_id
_entity_poly.type
_entity_poly.pdbx_seq_one_letter_code
_entity_poly.pdbx_strand_id
1 'polypeptide(L)'
;MGKIDKLDSLIRDYVNGNMDKQIMSIKNKLKYNAMAYGLDVDKLIAEDRTLAELTFYRQQIDVWYCAYPEAKQICELRWGENMQQWEIEQEVLLSKATIYRRYSEFKATIAEWSGIR
;
A
#
# COMPACT_ATOMS: atom_id res chain seq x y z
N MET A 1 -16.61 -12.91 1.62
CA MET A 1 -15.72 -11.74 1.47
C MET A 1 -16.35 -10.79 0.47
N GLY A 2 -16.51 -9.51 0.79
CA GLY A 2 -17.00 -8.52 -0.17
C GLY A 2 -16.06 -8.42 -1.39
N LYS A 3 -16.54 -7.84 -2.49
CA LYS A 3 -15.72 -7.61 -3.68
C LYS A 3 -14.55 -6.69 -3.30
N ILE A 4 -13.32 -7.19 -3.41
CA ILE A 4 -12.08 -6.42 -3.18
C ILE A 4 -12.02 -5.33 -4.24
N ASP A 5 -11.92 -4.07 -3.82
CA ASP A 5 -11.75 -2.95 -4.74
C ASP A 5 -10.25 -2.65 -5.02
N LYS A 6 -9.99 -1.64 -5.85
CA LYS A 6 -8.62 -1.26 -6.22
C LYS A 6 -7.81 -0.75 -5.04
N LEU A 7 -8.44 -0.04 -4.11
CA LEU A 7 -7.79 0.50 -2.91
C LEU A 7 -7.48 -0.62 -1.93
N ASP A 8 -8.43 -1.56 -1.74
CA ASP A 8 -8.20 -2.77 -0.96
C ASP A 8 -7.03 -3.58 -1.51
N SER A 9 -6.92 -3.69 -2.84
CA SER A 9 -5.80 -4.38 -3.49
C SER A 9 -4.46 -3.66 -3.23
N LEU A 10 -4.44 -2.33 -3.34
CA LEU A 10 -3.26 -1.51 -3.07
C LEU A 10 -2.80 -1.65 -1.61
N ILE A 11 -3.73 -1.54 -0.66
CA ILE A 11 -3.45 -1.68 0.78
C ILE A 11 -2.94 -3.09 1.07
N ARG A 12 -3.58 -4.12 0.52
CA ARG A 12 -3.14 -5.52 0.67
C ARG A 12 -1.73 -5.72 0.11
N ASP A 13 -1.42 -5.17 -1.05
CA ASP A 13 -0.09 -5.29 -1.66
C ASP A 13 0.98 -4.56 -0.87
N TYR A 14 0.64 -3.43 -0.24
CA TYR A 14 1.50 -2.77 0.73
C TYR A 14 1.74 -3.67 1.95
N VAL A 15 0.67 -4.14 2.61
CA VAL A 15 0.76 -4.93 3.87
C VAL A 15 1.56 -6.21 3.65
N ASN A 16 1.38 -6.89 2.52
CA ASN A 16 2.07 -8.14 2.22
C ASN A 16 3.51 -7.94 1.67
N GLY A 17 3.99 -6.69 1.61
CA GLY A 17 5.30 -6.35 1.06
C GLY A 17 5.42 -6.61 -0.45
N ASN A 18 4.31 -6.83 -1.16
CA ASN A 18 4.32 -7.02 -2.61
C ASN A 18 4.71 -5.73 -3.32
N MET A 19 4.27 -4.58 -2.79
CA MET A 19 4.64 -3.27 -3.32
C MET A 19 6.15 -3.05 -3.29
N ASP A 20 6.81 -3.38 -2.17
CA ASP A 20 8.27 -3.27 -2.03
C ASP A 20 9.02 -4.21 -2.99
N LYS A 21 8.52 -5.44 -3.16
CA LYS A 21 9.07 -6.40 -4.13
C LYS A 21 8.95 -5.88 -5.57
N GLN A 22 7.82 -5.26 -5.92
CA GLN A 22 7.62 -4.65 -7.24
C GLN A 22 8.56 -3.47 -7.46
N ILE A 23 8.68 -2.57 -6.48
CA ILE A 23 9.62 -1.44 -6.51
C ILE A 23 11.06 -1.93 -6.74
N MET A 24 11.51 -2.92 -5.97
CA MET A 24 12.86 -3.49 -6.13
C MET A 24 13.05 -4.16 -7.50
N SER A 25 12.05 -4.90 -7.98
CA SER A 25 12.10 -5.56 -9.29
C SER A 25 12.26 -4.55 -10.43
N ILE A 26 11.50 -3.44 -10.40
CA ILE A 26 11.60 -2.37 -11.39
C ILE A 26 13.00 -1.73 -11.33
N LYS A 27 13.48 -1.36 -10.14
CA LYS A 27 14.84 -0.79 -9.97
C LYS A 27 15.92 -1.70 -10.54
N ASN A 28 15.85 -3.01 -10.27
CA ASN A 28 16.81 -3.99 -10.79
C ASN A 28 16.76 -4.09 -12.32
N LYS A 29 15.56 -4.06 -12.91
CA LYS A 29 15.38 -4.04 -14.36
C LYS A 29 15.98 -2.79 -15.00
N LEU A 30 15.74 -1.62 -14.43
CA LEU A 30 16.30 -0.35 -14.91
C LEU A 30 17.83 -0.35 -14.82
N LYS A 31 18.39 -0.86 -13.71
CA LYS A 31 19.84 -1.01 -13.53
C LYS A 31 20.45 -1.94 -14.57
N TYR A 32 19.81 -3.07 -14.85
CA TYR A 32 20.26 -4.00 -15.89
C TYR A 32 20.27 -3.34 -17.27
N ASN A 33 19.20 -2.63 -17.63
CA ASN A 33 19.10 -1.92 -18.91
C ASN A 33 20.20 -0.85 -19.03
N ALA A 34 20.44 -0.06 -17.99
CA ALA A 34 21.50 0.93 -17.99
C ALA A 34 22.88 0.32 -18.21
N MET A 35 23.18 -0.82 -17.57
CA MET A 35 24.43 -1.56 -17.81
C MET A 35 24.54 -2.08 -19.24
N ALA A 36 23.45 -2.63 -19.79
CA ALA A 36 23.43 -3.20 -21.13
C ALA A 36 23.59 -2.15 -22.25
N TYR A 37 23.05 -0.95 -22.04
CA TYR A 37 23.00 0.11 -23.06
C TYR A 37 23.88 1.32 -22.75
N GLY A 38 24.68 1.29 -21.67
CA GLY A 38 25.54 2.40 -21.26
C GLY A 38 24.76 3.67 -20.90
N LEU A 39 23.57 3.52 -20.32
CA LEU A 39 22.69 4.63 -19.94
C LEU A 39 22.90 5.04 -18.48
N ASP A 40 22.47 6.25 -18.15
CA ASP A 40 22.42 6.75 -16.77
C ASP A 40 21.26 6.09 -15.99
N VAL A 41 21.61 5.28 -14.98
CA VAL A 41 20.66 4.58 -14.11
C VAL A 41 19.76 5.56 -13.35
N ASP A 42 20.33 6.64 -12.83
CA ASP A 42 19.62 7.58 -11.96
C ASP A 42 18.57 8.34 -12.77
N LYS A 43 18.91 8.69 -14.02
CA LYS A 43 17.96 9.26 -14.98
C LYS A 43 16.81 8.31 -15.28
N LEU A 44 17.11 7.03 -15.58
CA LEU A 44 16.07 6.04 -15.86
C LEU A 44 15.13 5.82 -14.67
N ILE A 45 15.67 5.80 -13.44
CA ILE A 45 14.88 5.69 -12.22
C ILE A 45 13.98 6.92 -12.03
N ALA A 46 14.51 8.12 -12.27
CA ALA A 46 13.75 9.36 -12.12
C ALA A 46 12.61 9.49 -13.15
N GLU A 47 12.79 8.93 -14.35
CA GLU A 47 11.82 8.99 -15.45
C GLU A 47 10.80 7.84 -15.43
N ASP A 48 11.00 6.79 -14.63
CA ASP A 48 10.08 5.65 -14.54
C ASP A 48 8.80 6.01 -13.77
N ARG A 49 7.71 6.21 -14.52
CA ARG A 49 6.40 6.55 -13.97
C ARG A 49 5.84 5.50 -13.02
N THR A 50 6.01 4.22 -13.34
CA THR A 50 5.48 3.12 -12.51
C THR A 50 6.17 3.10 -11.15
N LEU A 51 7.48 3.28 -11.15
CA LEU A 51 8.28 3.37 -9.93
C LEU A 51 7.89 4.59 -9.09
N ALA A 52 7.70 5.75 -9.75
CA ALA A 52 7.25 6.97 -9.09
C ALA A 52 5.87 6.80 -8.43
N GLU A 53 4.91 6.21 -9.16
CA GLU A 53 3.56 5.94 -8.65
C GLU A 53 3.58 4.97 -7.45
N LEU A 54 4.26 3.83 -7.57
CA LEU A 54 4.36 2.87 -6.46
C LEU A 54 5.05 3.46 -5.23
N THR A 55 6.12 4.23 -5.45
CA THR A 55 6.83 4.91 -4.35
C THR A 55 5.94 5.95 -3.67
N PHE A 56 5.17 6.71 -4.46
CA PHE A 56 4.20 7.66 -3.94
C PHE A 56 3.12 6.96 -3.09
N TYR A 57 2.48 5.91 -3.61
CA TYR A 57 1.46 5.17 -2.84
C TYR A 57 2.01 4.60 -1.54
N ARG A 58 3.21 4.02 -1.58
CA ARG A 58 3.90 3.51 -0.39
C ARG A 58 4.07 4.60 0.67
N GLN A 59 4.60 5.75 0.27
CA GLN A 59 4.84 6.89 1.18
C GLN A 59 3.54 7.44 1.77
N GLN A 60 2.48 7.54 0.97
CA GLN A 60 1.18 8.00 1.45
C GLN A 60 0.61 7.05 2.52
N ILE A 61 0.71 5.73 2.30
CA ILE A 61 0.29 4.73 3.29
C ILE A 61 1.14 4.84 4.57
N ASP A 62 2.47 4.98 4.44
CA ASP A 62 3.37 5.17 5.59
C ASP A 62 2.99 6.39 6.43
N VAL A 63 2.75 7.54 5.79
CA VAL A 63 2.35 8.79 6.46
C VAL A 63 1.03 8.61 7.18
N TRP A 64 0.04 7.98 6.55
CA TRP A 64 -1.24 7.74 7.19
C TRP A 64 -1.13 6.80 8.39
N TYR A 65 -0.37 5.71 8.26
CA TYR A 65 -0.15 4.76 9.36
C TYR A 65 0.59 5.37 10.54
N CYS A 66 1.45 6.37 10.31
CA CYS A 66 2.08 7.13 11.37
C CYS A 66 1.05 7.96 12.16
N ALA A 67 0.08 8.57 11.48
CA ALA A 67 -0.98 9.36 12.11
C ALA A 67 -2.08 8.50 12.75
N TYR A 68 -2.29 7.28 12.26
CA TYR A 68 -3.36 6.37 12.71
C TYR A 68 -2.85 4.93 12.93
N PRO A 69 -2.11 4.67 14.03
CA PRO A 69 -1.54 3.36 14.32
C PRO A 69 -2.58 2.23 14.45
N GLU A 70 -3.78 2.53 14.92
CA GLU A 70 -4.85 1.53 15.04
C GLU A 70 -5.38 1.11 13.66
N ALA A 71 -5.40 2.03 12.69
CA ALA A 71 -5.79 1.73 11.32
C ALA A 71 -4.75 0.82 10.64
N LYS A 72 -3.46 1.03 10.94
CA LYS A 72 -2.37 0.12 10.54
C LYS A 72 -2.62 -1.29 11.09
N GLN A 73 -2.85 -1.41 12.40
CA GLN A 73 -3.11 -2.71 13.04
C GLN A 73 -4.30 -3.43 12.40
N ILE A 74 -5.42 -2.72 12.15
CA ILE A 74 -6.59 -3.28 11.46
C ILE A 74 -6.23 -3.82 10.07
N CYS A 75 -5.39 -3.12 9.31
CA CYS A 75 -4.99 -3.54 7.97
C CYS A 75 -4.05 -4.75 8.00
N GLU A 76 -3.11 -4.80 8.95
CA GLU A 76 -2.19 -5.93 9.15
C GLU A 76 -2.94 -7.20 9.53
N LEU A 77 -3.86 -7.12 10.50
CA LEU A 77 -4.71 -8.26 10.89
C LEU A 77 -5.58 -8.73 9.72
N ARG A 78 -6.18 -7.80 8.97
CA ARG A 78 -7.05 -8.14 7.84
C ARG A 78 -6.30 -8.79 6.67
N TRP A 79 -5.18 -8.21 6.27
CA TRP A 79 -4.53 -8.56 5.01
C TRP A 79 -3.29 -9.42 5.17
N GLY A 80 -2.56 -9.26 6.28
CA GLY A 80 -1.40 -10.06 6.64
C GLY A 80 -1.81 -11.37 7.31
N GLU A 81 -2.72 -11.30 8.29
CA GLU A 81 -3.18 -12.48 9.04
C GLU A 81 -4.47 -13.11 8.47
N ASN A 82 -5.09 -12.48 7.47
CA ASN A 82 -6.35 -12.91 6.88
C ASN A 82 -7.52 -13.05 7.88
N MET A 83 -7.48 -12.29 8.97
CA MET A 83 -8.53 -12.30 9.98
C MET A 83 -9.86 -11.78 9.42
N GLN A 84 -10.94 -12.40 9.88
CA GLN A 84 -12.29 -11.93 9.66
C GLN A 84 -12.61 -10.72 10.54
N GLN A 85 -13.62 -9.96 10.12
CA GLN A 85 -14.05 -8.73 10.81
C GLN A 85 -14.32 -8.94 12.32
N TRP A 86 -14.91 -10.06 12.71
CA TRP A 86 -15.22 -10.35 14.11
C TRP A 86 -13.97 -10.72 14.92
N GLU A 87 -12.94 -11.32 14.31
CA GLU A 87 -11.67 -11.62 14.97
C GLU A 87 -10.91 -10.32 15.24
N ILE A 88 -10.87 -9.43 14.24
CA ILE A 88 -10.28 -8.10 14.37
C ILE A 88 -10.97 -7.33 15.52
N GLU A 89 -12.30 -7.37 15.61
CA GLU A 89 -13.05 -6.71 16.70
C GLU A 89 -12.62 -7.16 18.10
N GLN A 90 -12.32 -8.45 18.27
CA GLN A 90 -11.81 -8.99 19.54
C GLN A 90 -10.37 -8.55 19.81
N GLU A 91 -9.53 -8.52 18.77
CA GLU A 91 -8.10 -8.20 18.89
C GLU A 91 -7.84 -6.72 19.18
N VAL A 92 -8.49 -5.80 18.44
CA VAL A 92 -8.32 -4.35 18.67
C VAL A 92 -9.24 -3.78 19.75
N LEU A 93 -10.16 -4.57 20.31
CA LEU A 93 -11.14 -4.14 21.32
C LEU A 93 -11.95 -2.89 20.90
N LEU A 94 -12.21 -2.76 19.59
CA LEU A 94 -12.97 -1.67 18.99
C LEU A 94 -14.29 -2.18 18.43
N SER A 95 -15.32 -1.32 18.46
CA SER A 95 -16.60 -1.67 17.85
C SER A 95 -16.48 -1.82 16.33
N LYS A 96 -17.27 -2.72 15.75
CA LYS A 96 -17.42 -2.90 14.30
C LYS A 96 -17.56 -1.59 13.53
N ALA A 97 -18.39 -0.69 14.04
CA ALA A 97 -18.65 0.61 13.42
C ALA A 97 -17.38 1.48 13.40
N THR A 98 -16.58 1.44 14.47
CA THR A 98 -15.31 2.19 14.55
C THR A 98 -14.29 1.64 13.57
N ILE A 99 -14.11 0.31 13.51
CA ILE A 99 -13.19 -0.34 12.58
C ILE A 99 -13.57 -0.02 11.13
N TYR A 100 -14.87 -0.14 10.80
CA TYR A 100 -15.36 0.19 9.45
C TYR A 100 -15.13 1.66 9.09
N ARG A 101 -15.41 2.58 10.03
CA ARG A 101 -15.20 4.01 9.83
C ARG A 101 -13.72 4.32 9.58
N ARG A 102 -12.81 3.81 10.41
CA ARG A 102 -11.36 4.03 10.26
C ARG A 102 -10.83 3.49 8.93
N TYR A 103 -11.24 2.29 8.56
CA TYR A 103 -10.85 1.70 7.29
C TYR A 103 -11.41 2.50 6.10
N SER A 104 -12.66 2.95 6.19
CA SER A 104 -13.28 3.78 5.15
C SER A 104 -12.63 5.17 5.04
N GLU A 105 -12.31 5.82 6.17
CA GLU A 105 -11.55 7.07 6.23
C GLU A 105 -10.20 6.91 5.52
N PHE A 106 -9.46 5.85 5.83
CA PHE A 106 -8.19 5.56 5.19
C PHE A 106 -8.31 5.40 3.67
N LYS A 107 -9.28 4.61 3.20
CA LYS A 107 -9.51 4.45 1.76
C LYS A 107 -9.86 5.77 1.09
N ALA A 108 -10.68 6.60 1.72
CA ALA A 108 -11.04 7.91 1.19
C ALA A 108 -9.81 8.83 1.07
N THR A 109 -8.93 8.83 2.08
CA THR A 109 -7.70 9.63 2.05
C THR A 109 -6.71 9.13 0.99
N ILE A 110 -6.51 7.80 0.86
CA ILE A 110 -5.70 7.27 -0.24
C ILE A 110 -6.31 7.64 -1.58
N ALA A 111 -7.63 7.53 -1.75
CA ALA A 111 -8.31 7.89 -2.99
C ALA A 111 -8.10 9.35 -3.37
N GLU A 112 -8.13 10.27 -2.39
CA GLU A 112 -7.86 11.69 -2.58
C GLU A 112 -6.42 11.94 -3.04
N TRP A 113 -5.44 11.28 -2.43
CA TRP A 113 -4.02 11.44 -2.79
C TRP A 113 -3.66 10.78 -4.12
N SER A 114 -4.20 9.58 -4.38
CA SER A 114 -3.86 8.75 -5.53
C SER A 114 -4.69 9.04 -6.77
N GLY A 115 -5.86 9.68 -6.62
CA GLY A 115 -6.85 9.81 -7.68
C GLY A 115 -7.53 8.49 -8.07
N ILE A 116 -7.28 7.39 -7.35
CA ILE A 116 -7.91 6.09 -7.59
C ILE A 116 -9.38 6.16 -7.16
N ARG A 117 -10.29 5.84 -8.08
CA ARG A 117 -11.75 5.77 -7.87
C ARG A 117 -12.27 4.36 -8.10
#